data_AF-A0AAD7NZS8-F1
#
_entry.id   AF-A0AAD7NZS8-F1
#
_cell.length_a   1.000
_cell.length_b   1.000
_cell.length_c   1.000
_cell.angle_alpha   90.00
_cell.angle_beta   90.00
_cell.angle_gamma   90.00
#
_symmetry.space_group_name_H-M   'P 1'
#
loop_
_entity.id
_entity.type
_entity.pdbx_description
1 polymer ?
#
loop_
_entity_poly.entity_id
_entity_poly.type
_entity_poly.pdbx_seq_one_letter_code
_entity_poly.pdbx_strand_id
1 'polypeptide(L)' 'VEAHKAPTRRLPLDFIQEIFVACLPTHWNCAMSASEAPVILGPVCSSWRSISLSTPRLW' A
#
# COMPACT_ATOMS: atom_id res chain seq x y z
N VAL A 1 -23.04 -9.32 -15.37
CA VAL A 1 -21.59 -9.59 -15.29
C VAL A 1 -21.19 -9.36 -13.84
N GLU A 2 -20.90 -10.43 -13.11
CA GLU A 2 -20.47 -10.31 -11.70
C GLU A 2 -19.10 -9.63 -11.66
N ALA A 3 -19.05 -8.42 -11.12
CA ALA A 3 -17.79 -7.80 -10.79
C ALA A 3 -17.19 -8.58 -9.60
N HIS A 4 -16.18 -9.40 -9.86
CA HIS A 4 -15.33 -9.95 -8.80
C HIS A 4 -14.71 -8.78 -8.03
N LYS A 5 -15.35 -8.39 -6.91
CA LYS A 5 -14.79 -7.39 -5.99
C LYS A 5 -13.44 -7.93 -5.54
N ALA A 6 -12.37 -7.19 -5.87
CA ALA A 6 -11.02 -7.52 -5.43
C ALA A 6 -11.03 -7.86 -3.92
N PRO A 7 -10.43 -8.98 -3.49
CA PRO A 7 -10.40 -9.40 -2.08
C PRO A 7 -9.90 -8.28 -1.15
N THR A 8 -9.02 -7.43 -1.67
CA THR A 8 -8.45 -6.25 -1.02
C THR A 8 -9.49 -5.23 -0.57
N ARG A 9 -10.69 -5.19 -1.18
CA ARG A 9 -11.81 -4.32 -0.76
C ARG A 9 -12.59 -4.88 0.43
N ARG A 10 -12.31 -6.11 0.87
CA ARG A 10 -12.94 -6.75 2.04
C ARG A 10 -12.06 -6.74 3.28
N LEU A 11 -10.76 -6.43 3.13
CA LEU A 11 -9.85 -6.28 4.25
C LEU A 11 -10.13 -4.96 4.97
N PRO A 12 -10.15 -4.95 6.32
CA PRO A 12 -10.15 -3.71 7.08
C PRO A 12 -8.92 -2.86 6.75
N LEU A 13 -9.08 -1.54 6.85
CA LEU A 13 -8.03 -0.56 6.53
C LEU A 13 -6.72 -0.87 7.27
N ASP A 14 -6.80 -1.13 8.57
CA ASP A 14 -5.63 -1.34 9.43
C ASP A 14 -4.78 -2.53 8.97
N PHE A 15 -5.40 -3.60 8.49
CA PHE A 15 -4.66 -4.74 7.94
C PHE A 15 -3.94 -4.39 6.65
N ILE A 16 -4.55 -3.58 5.77
CA ILE A 16 -3.90 -3.13 4.53
C ILE A 16 -2.69 -2.25 4.88
N GLN A 17 -2.82 -1.38 5.89
CA GLN A 17 -1.73 -0.55 6.37
C GLN A 17 -0.57 -1.38 6.93
N GLU A 18 -0.84 -2.38 7.76
CA GLU A 18 0.21 -3.27 8.28
C GLU A 18 0.90 -4.08 7.18
N ILE A 19 0.15 -4.56 6.18
CA ILE A 19 0.74 -5.23 5.01
C ILE A 19 1.68 -4.27 4.28
N PHE A 20 1.29 -3.01 4.08
CA PHE A 20 2.12 -2.03 3.39
C PHE A 20 3.40 -1.73 4.18
N VAL A 21 3.30 -1.60 5.51
CA VAL A 21 4.46 -1.37 6.39
C VAL A 21 5.39 -2.58 6.36
N ALA A 22 4.86 -3.80 6.32
CA ALA A 22 5.66 -5.02 6.20
C ALA A 22 6.41 -5.14 4.86
N CYS A 23 6.00 -4.40 3.82
CA CYS A 23 6.70 -4.34 2.55
C CYS A 23 7.85 -3.33 2.52
N LEU A 24 8.07 -2.56 3.61
CA LEU A 24 9.19 -1.62 3.67
C LEU A 24 10.53 -2.38 3.74
N PRO A 25 11.59 -1.86 3.11
CA PRO A 25 12.94 -2.41 3.27
C PRO A 25 13.36 -2.34 4.74
N THR A 26 13.92 -3.44 5.24
CA THR A 26 14.43 -3.56 6.62
C THR A 26 15.90 -3.16 6.74
N HIS A 27 16.63 -3.16 5.63
CA HIS A 27 18.09 -3.00 5.60
C HIS A 27 18.56 -1.61 5.14
N TRP A 28 17.68 -0.80 4.56
CA TRP A 28 17.96 0.57 4.11
C TRP A 28 16.72 1.44 4.23
N ASN A 29 16.92 2.76 4.28
CA ASN A 29 15.81 3.70 4.20
C ASN A 29 15.15 3.58 2.83
N CYS A 30 13.82 3.51 2.79
CA CYS A 30 13.06 3.64 1.55
C CYS A 30 13.56 4.83 0.74
N ALA A 31 14.06 4.58 -0.47
CA ALA A 31 14.25 5.67 -1.40
C ALA A 31 12.85 6.14 -1.84
N MET A 32 12.68 7.44 -2.12
CA MET A 32 11.49 7.93 -2.85
C MET A 32 11.55 7.46 -4.32
N SER A 33 11.61 6.15 -4.53
CA SER A 33 11.73 5.48 -5.81
C SER A 33 10.39 4.89 -6.22
N ALA A 34 10.00 5.08 -7.47
CA ALA A 34 8.80 4.46 -8.04
C ALA A 34 8.84 2.92 -8.01
N SER A 35 10.03 2.32 -7.84
CA SER A 35 10.24 0.87 -7.78
C SER A 35 10.18 0.28 -6.36
N GLU A 36 10.04 1.11 -5.32
CA GLU A 36 10.05 0.66 -3.92
C GLU A 36 8.75 1.01 -3.21
N ALA A 37 8.44 0.27 -2.15
CA ALA A 37 7.41 0.71 -1.20
C ALA A 37 7.84 2.07 -0.58
N PRO A 38 6.90 2.92 -0.16
CA PRO A 38 5.46 2.80 -0.39
C PRO A 38 5.01 3.26 -1.79
N VAL A 39 5.88 3.87 -2.60
CA VAL A 39 5.52 4.54 -3.86
C VAL A 39 4.93 3.57 -4.89
N ILE A 40 5.48 2.34 -4.98
CA ILE A 40 5.00 1.30 -5.91
C ILE A 40 3.55 0.84 -5.64
N LEU A 41 2.99 1.15 -4.46
CA LEU A 41 1.62 0.79 -4.08
C LEU A 41 0.58 1.75 -4.68
N GLY A 42 0.98 2.98 -5.00
CA GLY A 42 0.12 4.03 -5.57
C GLY A 42 -0.46 3.74 -6.96
N PRO A 43 0.26 3.12 -7.92
CA PRO A 43 -0.30 2.78 -9.23
C PRO A 43 -1.27 1.59 -9.25
N VAL A 44 -1.38 0.80 -8.17
CA VAL A 44 -2.25 -0.40 -8.15
C VAL A 44 -3.73 -0.04 -8.26
N CYS A 45 -4.21 0.90 -7.43
CA CYS A 45 -5.54 1.49 -7.53
C CYS A 45 -5.65 2.80 -6.72
N SER A 46 -6.70 3.59 -6.96
CA SER A 46 -6.93 4.85 -6.24
C SER A 46 -7.07 4.68 -4.73
N SER A 47 -7.71 3.59 -4.28
CA SER A 47 -7.86 3.28 -2.86
C SER A 47 -6.49 3.02 -2.21
N TRP A 48 -5.63 2.23 -2.83
CA TRP A 48 -4.29 1.94 -2.31
C TRP A 48 -3.42 3.19 -2.24
N ARG A 49 -3.51 4.06 -3.25
CA ARG A 49 -2.85 5.37 -3.20
C ARG A 49 -3.32 6.21 -2.02
N SER A 50 -4.63 6.27 -1.79
CA SER A 50 -5.18 7.01 -0.65
C SER A 50 -4.68 6.46 0.68
N ILE A 51 -4.67 5.13 0.85
CA ILE A 51 -4.20 4.46 2.07
C ILE A 51 -2.71 4.73 2.28
N SER A 52 -1.89 4.60 1.23
CA SER A 52 -0.45 4.84 1.30
C SER A 52 -0.12 6.28 1.70
N LEU A 53 -0.83 7.27 1.15
CA LEU A 53 -0.66 8.68 1.52
C LEU A 53 -1.18 9.00 2.93
N SER A 54 -2.21 8.31 3.41
CA SER A 54 -2.80 8.53 4.73
C SER A 54 -2.14 7.72 5.85
N THR A 55 -1.06 6.98 5.58
CA THR A 55 -0.38 6.13 6.56
C THR A 55 1.02 6.69 6.85
N PRO A 56 1.18 7.50 7.91
CA PRO A 56 2.46 8.17 8.19
C PRO A 56 3.63 7.20 8.38
N ARG A 57 3.39 5.99 8.90
CA ARG A 57 4.43 4.95 9.10
C ARG A 57 5.12 4.47 7.82
N LEU A 58 4.60 4.81 6.65
CA LEU A 58 5.17 4.44 5.36
C LEU A 58 6.21 5.44 4.83
N TRP A 59 6.28 6.64 5.42
CA TRP A 59 7.13 7.76 4.99
C TRP A 59 8.11 8.13 6.11
#